data_AF-T1CJZ9-F1
#
_entry.id   AF-T1CJZ9-F1
#
_cell.length_a   1.000
_cell.length_b   1.000
_cell.length_c   1.000
_cell.angle_alpha   90.00
_cell.angle_beta   90.00
_cell.angle_gamma   90.00
#
_symmetry.space_group_name_H-M   'P 1'
#
loop_
_entity.id
_entity.type
_entity.pdbx_description
1 polymer ?
#
loop_
_entity_poly.entity_id
_entity_poly.type
_entity_poly.pdbx_seq_one_letter_code
_entity_poly.pdbx_strand_id
1 'polypeptide(L)'
;MLLAERFYHQSDLVQRILGSVQNPAQIFTEPSLLSRLQAGQLDAASSYRSAAISHHLPYIPLPDAINLSDPARLADASRPVQLTIRQPDGKPATLHPQPLVFYAAVLKNAVQPQLAQAFVAFLRSARGQVLLRAQGYGSAPDHAR
;
A
#
# COMPACT_ATOMS: atom_id res chain seq x y z
N MET A 1 -3.55 -9.39 4.69
CA MET A 1 -4.78 -9.46 5.52
C MET A 1 -4.55 -9.89 6.98
N LEU A 2 -3.33 -10.26 7.40
CA LEU A 2 -3.05 -10.67 8.80
C LEU A 2 -3.36 -9.58 9.86
N LEU A 3 -3.21 -8.30 9.50
CA LEU A 3 -3.65 -7.18 10.37
C LEU A 3 -5.16 -7.20 10.59
N ALA A 4 -5.95 -7.52 9.56
CA ALA A 4 -7.39 -7.62 9.64
C ALA A 4 -7.83 -8.81 10.53
N GLU A 5 -7.19 -9.97 10.36
CA GLU A 5 -7.43 -11.17 11.19
C GLU A 5 -7.30 -10.87 12.69
N ARG A 6 -6.24 -10.16 13.08
CA ARG A 6 -6.05 -9.71 14.46
C ARG A 6 -7.07 -8.65 14.87
N PHE A 7 -7.30 -7.65 14.02
CA PHE A 7 -8.18 -6.52 14.33
C PHE A 7 -9.64 -6.94 14.51
N TYR A 8 -10.12 -7.89 13.72
CA TYR A 8 -11.49 -8.40 13.78
C TYR A 8 -11.66 -9.63 14.68
N HIS A 9 -10.59 -10.10 15.33
CA HIS A 9 -10.59 -11.29 16.18
C HIS A 9 -11.09 -12.56 15.44
N GLN A 10 -10.68 -12.73 14.18
CA GLN A 10 -11.07 -13.85 13.31
C GLN A 10 -9.83 -14.62 12.88
N SER A 11 -9.34 -15.51 13.74
CA SER A 11 -8.04 -16.19 13.62
C SER A 11 -7.84 -17.08 12.39
N ASP A 12 -8.90 -17.35 11.62
CA ASP A 12 -8.88 -18.14 10.39
C ASP A 12 -9.19 -17.30 9.13
N LEU A 13 -9.35 -15.98 9.28
CA LEU A 13 -9.78 -15.08 8.21
C LEU A 13 -8.84 -15.15 7.00
N VAL A 14 -7.52 -15.07 7.21
CA VAL A 14 -6.57 -15.10 6.10
C VAL A 14 -6.61 -16.45 5.40
N GLN A 15 -6.61 -17.54 6.17
CA GLN A 15 -6.64 -18.88 5.61
C GLN A 15 -7.93 -19.15 4.81
N ARG A 16 -9.08 -18.65 5.28
CA ARG A 16 -10.36 -18.81 4.59
C ARG A 16 -10.47 -18.04 3.29
N ILE A 17 -9.92 -16.82 3.26
CA ILE A 17 -10.04 -15.94 2.09
C ILE A 17 -8.92 -16.21 1.09
N LEU A 18 -7.67 -16.20 1.55
CA LEU A 18 -6.48 -16.26 0.70
C LEU A 18 -5.83 -17.64 0.64
N GLY A 19 -6.14 -18.54 1.58
CA GLY A 19 -5.41 -19.78 1.77
C GLY A 19 -4.01 -19.51 2.34
N SER A 20 -2.99 -20.14 1.75
CA SER A 20 -1.61 -19.89 2.15
C SER A 20 -1.20 -18.44 1.88
N VAL A 21 -0.32 -17.92 2.72
CA VAL A 21 0.29 -16.58 2.57
C VAL A 21 0.90 -16.36 1.18
N GLN A 22 1.49 -17.39 0.59
CA GLN A 22 2.00 -17.40 -0.78
C GLN A 22 1.12 -18.29 -1.65
N ASN A 23 -0.07 -17.81 -1.99
CA ASN A 23 -0.99 -18.51 -2.87
C ASN A 23 -0.93 -17.95 -4.30
N PRO A 24 -0.24 -18.61 -5.25
CA PRO A 24 -0.14 -18.12 -6.62
C PRO A 24 -1.49 -18.11 -7.36
N ALA A 25 -2.51 -18.83 -6.89
CA ALA A 25 -3.86 -18.77 -7.47
C ALA A 25 -4.58 -17.45 -7.14
N GLN A 26 -4.11 -16.69 -6.14
CA GLN A 26 -4.70 -15.43 -5.71
C GLN A 26 -3.73 -14.23 -5.81
N ILE A 27 -2.46 -14.46 -6.15
CA ILE A 27 -1.47 -13.41 -6.32
C ILE A 27 -1.34 -13.09 -7.81
N PHE A 28 -1.75 -11.88 -8.18
CA PHE A 28 -1.64 -11.36 -9.54
C PHE A 28 -0.79 -10.08 -9.54
N THR A 29 -0.21 -9.74 -10.69
CA THR A 29 0.37 -8.40 -10.88
C THR A 29 -0.74 -7.36 -10.78
N GLU A 30 -0.43 -6.15 -10.29
CA GLU A 30 -1.44 -5.10 -10.11
C GLU A 30 -2.22 -4.78 -11.40
N PRO A 31 -1.59 -4.64 -12.59
CA PRO A 31 -2.34 -4.41 -13.83
C PRO A 31 -3.30 -5.57 -14.16
N SER A 32 -2.87 -6.82 -13.94
CA SER A 32 -3.71 -7.99 -14.18
C SER A 32 -4.87 -8.06 -13.19
N LEU A 33 -4.61 -7.77 -11.91
CA LEU A 33 -5.62 -7.80 -10.85
C LEU A 33 -6.79 -6.87 -11.17
N LEU A 34 -6.49 -5.62 -11.57
CA LEU A 34 -7.51 -4.63 -11.91
C LEU A 34 -8.29 -5.01 -13.17
N SER A 35 -7.61 -5.51 -14.20
CA SER A 35 -8.25 -5.98 -15.43
C SER A 35 -9.22 -7.13 -15.17
N ARG A 36 -8.85 -8.07 -14.29
CA ARG A 36 -9.70 -9.21 -13.90
C ARG A 36 -10.93 -8.78 -13.11
N LEU A 37 -10.75 -7.83 -12.18
CA LEU A 37 -11.86 -7.24 -11.42
C LEU A 37 -12.87 -6.55 -12.34
N GLN A 38 -12.39 -5.75 -13.29
CA GLN A 38 -13.24 -5.08 -14.28
C GLN A 38 -13.96 -6.06 -15.22
N ALA A 39 -13.31 -7.17 -15.57
CA ALA A 39 -13.90 -8.22 -16.39
C ALA A 39 -14.85 -9.15 -15.62
N GLY A 40 -15.08 -8.92 -14.31
CA GLY A 40 -15.93 -9.78 -13.47
C GLY A 40 -15.33 -11.15 -13.16
N GLN A 41 -14.02 -11.32 -13.38
CA GLN A 41 -13.31 -12.56 -13.06
C GLN A 41 -12.91 -12.64 -11.58
N LEU A 42 -12.98 -11.51 -10.87
CA LEU A 42 -12.78 -11.39 -9.44
C LEU A 42 -13.92 -10.55 -8.87
N ASP A 43 -14.44 -10.90 -7.70
CA ASP A 43 -15.47 -10.12 -7.01
C ASP A 43 -14.87 -8.96 -6.21
N ALA A 44 -13.65 -9.15 -5.68
CA ALA A 44 -12.96 -8.17 -4.87
C ALA A 44 -11.43 -8.34 -4.95
N ALA A 45 -10.72 -7.25 -4.66
CA ALA A 45 -9.27 -7.24 -4.59
C ALA A 45 -8.78 -6.30 -3.47
N SER A 46 -7.68 -6.65 -2.82
CA SER A 46 -6.92 -5.72 -1.99
C SER A 46 -6.05 -4.85 -2.90
N SER A 47 -6.23 -3.53 -2.86
CA SER A 47 -5.49 -2.60 -3.73
C SER A 47 -5.23 -1.26 -3.04
N TYR A 48 -4.30 -0.48 -3.59
CA TYR A 48 -4.09 0.91 -3.18
C TYR A 48 -5.31 1.76 -3.55
N ARG A 49 -5.66 2.70 -2.67
CA ARG A 49 -6.75 3.66 -2.93
C ARG A 49 -6.52 4.48 -4.20
N SER A 50 -5.27 4.84 -4.48
CA SER A 50 -4.88 5.58 -5.70
C SER A 50 -5.17 4.79 -6.99
N ALA A 51 -4.92 3.48 -6.98
CA ALA A 51 -5.22 2.60 -8.10
C ALA A 51 -6.74 2.47 -8.33
N ALA A 52 -7.51 2.26 -7.26
CA ALA A 52 -8.97 2.22 -7.35
C ALA A 52 -9.56 3.52 -7.92
N ILE A 53 -9.07 4.69 -7.46
CA ILE A 53 -9.50 6.00 -7.95
C ILE A 53 -9.12 6.19 -9.43
N SER A 54 -7.89 5.86 -9.81
CA SER A 54 -7.40 6.00 -11.19
C SER A 54 -8.21 5.15 -12.19
N HIS A 55 -8.70 3.99 -11.75
CA HIS A 55 -9.52 3.08 -12.57
C HIS A 55 -11.04 3.30 -12.39
N HIS A 56 -11.46 4.34 -11.66
CA HIS A 56 -12.86 4.64 -11.37
C HIS A 56 -13.64 3.46 -10.75
N LEU A 57 -12.95 2.67 -9.92
CA LEU A 57 -13.54 1.50 -9.27
C LEU A 57 -14.16 1.88 -7.92
N PRO A 58 -15.31 1.27 -7.56
CA PRO A 58 -15.83 1.37 -6.20
C PRO A 58 -14.85 0.69 -5.23
N TYR A 59 -14.75 1.23 -4.02
CA TYR A 59 -13.90 0.66 -2.97
C TYR A 59 -14.51 0.85 -1.59
N ILE A 60 -14.13 -0.04 -0.68
CA ILE A 60 -14.46 0.04 0.74
C ILE A 60 -13.17 0.41 1.49
N PRO A 61 -13.11 1.56 2.18
CA PRO A 61 -11.94 1.90 2.97
C PRO A 61 -11.81 0.96 4.17
N LEU A 62 -10.60 0.47 4.40
CA LEU A 62 -10.26 -0.26 5.61
C LEU A 62 -9.92 0.72 6.76
N PRO A 63 -10.17 0.36 8.03
CA PRO A 63 -9.76 1.17 9.18
C PRO A 63 -8.27 1.54 9.16
N ASP A 64 -7.92 2.73 9.64
CA ASP A 64 -6.53 3.24 9.68
C ASP A 64 -5.57 2.33 10.45
N ALA A 65 -6.09 1.57 11.41
CA ALA A 65 -5.33 0.59 12.17
C ALA A 65 -4.83 -0.62 11.34
N ILE A 66 -5.40 -0.87 10.16
CA ILE A 66 -5.09 -2.04 9.34
C ILE A 66 -4.79 -1.72 7.86
N ASN A 67 -5.02 -0.48 7.42
CA ASN A 67 -4.87 -0.07 6.02
C ASN A 67 -3.44 0.41 5.65
N LEU A 68 -2.53 0.42 6.63
CA LEU A 68 -1.13 0.84 6.52
C LEU A 68 -0.89 2.32 6.12
N SER A 69 -1.91 3.17 6.17
CA SER A 69 -1.79 4.57 5.74
C SER A 69 -1.27 5.53 6.81
N ASP A 70 -1.41 5.19 8.10
CA ASP A 70 -1.01 6.04 9.22
C ASP A 70 0.15 5.41 10.01
N PRO A 71 1.38 5.97 9.94
CA PRO A 71 2.51 5.47 10.70
C PRO A 71 2.31 5.50 12.21
N ALA A 72 1.59 6.48 12.76
CA ALA A 72 1.37 6.59 14.20
C ALA A 72 0.51 5.42 14.71
N ARG A 73 -0.37 4.88 13.87
CA ARG A 73 -1.19 3.70 14.18
C ARG A 73 -0.45 2.38 14.06
N LEU A 74 0.62 2.34 13.25
CA LEU A 74 1.45 1.16 13.06
C LEU A 74 2.64 1.08 14.02
N ALA A 75 3.02 2.20 14.65
CA ALA A 75 4.10 2.25 15.63
C ALA A 75 3.79 1.51 16.95
N ASP A 76 2.56 1.02 17.13
CA ASP A 76 2.18 0.22 18.29
C ASP A 76 2.86 -1.16 18.24
N ALA A 77 3.97 -1.27 18.98
CA ALA A 77 4.78 -2.48 19.13
C ALA A 77 4.03 -3.67 19.75
N SER A 78 2.82 -3.48 20.29
CA SER A 78 1.98 -4.56 20.83
C SER A 78 1.21 -5.34 19.74
N ARG A 79 1.28 -4.91 18.47
CA ARG A 79 0.61 -5.56 17.33
C ARG A 79 1.57 -6.14 16.28
N PRO A 80 2.59 -6.95 16.63
CA PRO A 80 3.46 -7.50 15.62
C PRO A 80 2.68 -8.52 14.79
N VAL A 81 2.41 -8.15 13.55
CA VAL A 81 2.11 -9.08 12.47
C VAL A 81 3.41 -9.28 11.71
N GLN A 82 3.71 -10.52 11.35
CA GLN A 82 4.82 -10.84 10.49
C GLN A 82 4.38 -11.85 9.44
N LEU A 83 5.00 -11.78 8.28
CA LEU A 83 4.72 -12.63 7.14
C LEU A 83 6.00 -13.37 6.79
N THR A 84 5.96 -14.71 6.78
CA THR A 84 7.08 -15.49 6.26
C THR A 84 6.79 -15.86 4.81
N ILE A 85 7.69 -15.48 3.90
CA ILE A 85 7.63 -15.81 2.48
C ILE A 85 8.90 -16.57 2.08
N ARG A 86 8.81 -17.46 1.08
CA ARG A 86 9.99 -17.97 0.38
C ARG A 86 10.41 -17.01 -0.72
N GLN A 87 11.68 -16.64 -0.71
CA GLN A 87 12.34 -15.85 -1.73
C GLN A 87 12.60 -16.70 -2.99
N PRO A 88 12.96 -16.07 -4.13
CA PRO A 88 13.28 -16.79 -5.36
C PRO A 88 14.41 -17.83 -5.21
N ASP A 89 15.33 -17.64 -4.26
CA ASP A 89 16.40 -18.60 -3.93
C ASP A 89 15.95 -19.74 -2.99
N GLY A 90 14.66 -19.78 -2.65
CA GLY A 90 14.04 -20.78 -1.79
C GLY A 90 14.16 -20.51 -0.29
N LYS A 91 14.91 -19.49 0.14
CA LYS A 91 15.10 -19.18 1.57
C LYS A 91 13.89 -18.46 2.15
N PRO A 92 13.57 -18.67 3.44
CA PRO A 92 12.53 -17.90 4.12
C PRO A 92 13.01 -16.47 4.37
N ALA A 93 12.12 -15.51 4.15
CA ALA A 93 12.25 -14.12 4.57
C ALA A 93 11.05 -13.77 5.45
N THR A 94 11.32 -13.17 6.61
CA THR A 94 10.28 -12.63 7.50
C THR A 94 10.12 -11.15 7.20
N LEU A 95 8.89 -10.75 6.85
CA LEU A 95 8.52 -9.38 6.54
C LEU A 95 7.64 -8.83 7.66
N HIS A 96 7.89 -7.59 8.03
CA HIS A 96 7.07 -6.83 8.97
C HIS A 96 6.28 -5.78 8.18
N PRO A 97 4.95 -5.64 8.39
CA PRO A 97 4.19 -4.57 7.79
C PRO A 97 4.77 -3.21 8.20
N GLN A 98 4.93 -2.34 7.20
CA GLN A 98 5.38 -0.97 7.39
C GLN A 98 4.34 -0.02 6.80
N PRO A 99 4.34 1.25 7.25
CA PRO A 99 3.48 2.26 6.66
C PRO A 99 3.77 2.45 5.17
N LEU A 100 2.72 2.58 4.36
CA LEU A 100 2.82 2.81 2.93
C LEU A 100 3.03 4.31 2.65
N VAL A 101 4.29 4.74 2.69
CA VAL A 101 4.68 6.14 2.46
C VAL A 101 5.40 6.26 1.12
N PHE A 102 4.95 7.20 0.28
CA PHE A 102 5.61 7.56 -0.97
C PHE A 102 6.66 8.65 -0.72
N TYR A 103 7.85 8.46 -1.28
CA TYR A 103 8.96 9.40 -1.20
C TYR A 103 9.29 9.96 -2.58
N ALA A 104 9.65 11.24 -2.61
CA ALA A 104 10.23 11.89 -3.78
C ALA A 104 11.56 12.54 -3.36
N ALA A 105 12.62 12.28 -4.12
CA ALA A 105 13.97 12.76 -3.80
C ALA A 105 14.69 13.24 -5.05
N VAL A 106 15.60 14.20 -4.87
CA VAL A 106 16.50 14.67 -5.93
C VAL A 106 17.74 13.78 -5.93
N LEU A 107 18.06 13.18 -7.08
CA LEU A 107 19.27 12.36 -7.22
C LEU A 107 20.53 13.21 -7.14
N LYS A 108 21.59 12.67 -6.53
CA LYS A 108 22.89 13.35 -6.38
C LYS A 108 23.53 13.75 -7.72
N ASN A 109 23.28 12.96 -8.76
CA ASN A 109 23.80 13.15 -10.12
C ASN A 109 22.69 13.60 -11.10
N ALA A 110 21.64 14.26 -10.63
CA ALA A 110 20.59 14.77 -11.51
C ALA A 110 21.18 15.73 -12.55
N VAL A 111 20.85 15.50 -13.83
CA VAL A 111 21.31 16.35 -14.96
C VAL A 111 20.79 17.78 -14.83
N GLN A 112 19.61 17.95 -14.22
CA GLN A 112 18.96 19.24 -13.98
C GLN A 112 18.54 19.36 -12.50
N PRO A 113 19.49 19.55 -11.58
CA PRO A 113 19.22 19.45 -10.15
C PRO A 113 18.26 20.55 -9.65
N GLN A 114 18.33 21.76 -10.22
CA GLN A 114 17.43 22.85 -9.86
C GLN A 114 15.98 22.55 -10.27
N LEU A 115 15.76 21.98 -11.45
CA LEU A 115 14.42 21.59 -11.90
C LEU A 115 13.86 20.41 -11.10
N ALA A 116 14.71 19.44 -10.75
CA ALA A 116 14.32 18.34 -9.86
C ALA A 116 13.92 18.87 -8.47
N GLN A 117 14.68 19.82 -7.90
CA GLN A 117 14.33 20.48 -6.63
C GLN A 117 13.01 21.24 -6.74
N ALA A 118 12.82 22.00 -7.81
CA ALA A 118 11.57 22.73 -8.05
C ALA A 118 10.37 21.78 -8.17
N PHE A 119 10.54 20.62 -8.82
CA PHE A 119 9.49 19.61 -8.92
C PHE A 119 9.14 18.99 -7.56
N VAL A 120 10.14 18.60 -6.76
CA VAL A 120 9.90 18.08 -5.40
C VAL A 120 9.23 19.15 -4.51
N ALA A 121 9.63 20.41 -4.63
CA ALA A 121 8.98 21.53 -3.94
C ALA A 121 7.53 21.70 -4.40
N PHE A 122 7.26 21.56 -5.71
CA PHE A 122 5.90 21.60 -6.26
C PHE A 122 5.02 20.48 -5.70
N LEU A 123 5.52 19.24 -5.63
CA LEU A 123 4.78 18.12 -5.03
C LEU A 123 4.38 18.41 -3.58
N ARG A 124 5.22 19.11 -2.82
CA ARG A 124 4.96 19.52 -1.42
C ARG A 124 4.09 20.77 -1.28
N SER A 125 3.94 21.56 -2.33
CA SER A 125 3.13 22.78 -2.32
C SER A 125 1.65 22.48 -2.09
N ALA A 126 0.88 23.48 -1.65
CA ALA A 126 -0.57 23.35 -1.49
C ALA A 126 -1.26 22.84 -2.77
N ARG A 127 -0.83 23.34 -3.94
CA ARG A 127 -1.34 22.90 -5.25
C ARG A 127 -0.98 21.45 -5.54
N GLY A 128 0.27 21.06 -5.31
CA GLY A 128 0.71 19.66 -5.48
C GLY A 128 -0.06 18.69 -4.59
N GLN A 129 -0.27 19.06 -3.32
CA GLN A 129 -1.04 18.26 -2.37
C GLN A 129 -2.53 18.17 -2.72
N VAL A 130 -3.13 19.18 -3.36
CA VAL A 130 -4.48 19.08 -3.91
C VAL A 130 -4.53 18.06 -5.05
N LEU A 131 -3.57 18.11 -5.99
CA LEU A 131 -3.51 17.17 -7.10
C LEU A 131 -3.29 15.72 -6.63
N LEU A 132 -2.37 15.51 -5.68
CA LEU A 132 -2.11 14.20 -5.09
C LEU A 132 -3.35 13.63 -4.40
N ARG A 133 -4.04 14.42 -3.58
CA ARG A 133 -5.28 13.99 -2.92
C ARG A 133 -6.39 13.63 -3.90
N ALA A 134 -6.52 14.39 -4.99
CA ALA A 134 -7.48 14.08 -6.05
C ALA A 134 -7.20 12.73 -6.72
N GLN A 135 -5.95 12.26 -6.70
CA GLN A 135 -5.51 10.97 -7.23
C GLN A 135 -5.39 9.88 -6.15
N GLY A 136 -5.94 10.10 -4.96
CA GLY A 136 -5.98 9.10 -3.89
C GLY A 136 -4.72 8.99 -3.03
N TYR A 137 -3.77 9.91 -3.17
CA TYR A 137 -2.59 9.99 -2.31
C TYR A 137 -2.90 10.84 -1.08
N GLY A 138 -2.73 10.25 0.11
CA GLY A 138 -2.91 10.92 1.39
C GLY A 138 -1.85 12.00 1.64
N SER A 139 -2.07 12.80 2.70
CA SER A 139 -1.08 13.77 3.17
C SER A 139 0.08 13.03 3.85
N ALA A 140 1.30 13.54 3.68
CA ALA A 140 2.45 12.99 4.37
C ALA A 140 2.28 13.13 5.91
N PRO A 141 2.74 12.15 6.70
CA PRO A 141 2.78 12.26 8.16
C PRO A 141 3.63 13.48 8.58
N ASP A 142 3.24 14.17 9.65
CA ASP A 142 3.89 15.41 10.10
C ASP A 142 5.39 15.25 10.46
N HIS A 143 5.87 14.02 10.66
CA HIS A 143 7.26 13.70 11.00
C HIS A 143 8.23 13.68 9.80
N ALA A 144 7.77 13.98 8.57
CA ALA A 144 8.62 14.10 7.39
C ALA A 144 9.08 15.56 7.12
N ARG A 145 9.17 16.39 8.16
CA ARG A 145 9.66 17.78 8.08
C ARG A 145 11.07 17.91 8.62
#